data_AF-A0A1N7MZ56-F1
#
_entry.id   AF-A0A1N7MZ56-F1
#
_cell.length_a   1.000
_cell.length_b   1.000
_cell.length_c   1.000
_cell.angle_alpha   90.00
_cell.angle_beta   90.00
_cell.angle_gamma   90.00
#
_symmetry.space_group_name_H-M   'P 1'
#
loop_
_entity.id
_entity.type
_entity.pdbx_description
1 polymer ?
#
loop_
_entity_poly.entity_id
_entity_poly.type
_entity_poly.pdbx_seq_one_letter_code
_entity_poly.pdbx_strand_id
1 'polypeptide(L)'
;MKVPEIKIPIVEIPIDKDVKLFMKREDLIHPEISGNKYWKLFFNINNYLNLQLENPLIITFGGAFSNHISAVSAIGNQFNIKTLGIIRGEEIEKKWRDNPTLVFAKENGMNLKFVSREEYRHKEKLTEFLQQEFPEALIIPEGGTNENAVQGIKMMLNNDTKDFDYLCTAVGTGGTVAGLSQFCEDSQKVIGFKVVEDSSLYENILKLTSKRNFYLTDATLGGYGKIIDENIRFINNFKLKFEIPLEPIYTGKMMQQIFVMISEDYFPKGSRILCFHTGGLQGIEGANLLLEKQKRNLII
;
A
#
# COMPACT_ATOMS: atom_id res chain seq x y z
N MET A 1 -8.21 16.25 4.59
CA MET A 1 -6.93 15.69 5.11
C MET A 1 -5.89 16.80 5.20
N LYS A 2 -5.06 16.81 6.25
CA LYS A 2 -4.03 17.85 6.47
C LYS A 2 -2.65 17.30 6.13
N VAL A 3 -1.70 18.16 5.75
CA VAL A 3 -0.30 17.72 5.73
C VAL A 3 0.10 17.50 7.18
N PRO A 4 0.61 16.32 7.57
CA PRO A 4 1.01 16.07 8.94
C PRO A 4 2.13 17.02 9.36
N GLU A 5 2.04 17.57 10.57
CA GLU A 5 3.07 18.43 11.15
C GLU A 5 4.30 17.61 11.61
N ILE A 6 4.15 16.28 11.70
CA ILE A 6 5.24 15.38 12.05
C ILE A 6 6.21 15.19 10.88
N LYS A 7 7.50 15.33 11.16
CA LYS A 7 8.54 14.94 10.22
C LYS A 7 8.63 13.41 10.19
N ILE A 8 8.28 12.81 9.05
CA ILE A 8 8.40 11.37 8.85
C ILE A 8 9.90 10.98 8.84
N PRO A 9 10.35 10.11 9.75
CA PRO A 9 11.77 9.83 9.89
C PRO A 9 12.29 8.94 8.75
N ILE A 10 13.54 9.20 8.36
CA ILE A 10 14.36 8.32 7.55
C ILE A 10 15.39 7.71 8.49
N VAL A 11 15.39 6.39 8.61
CA VAL A 11 16.29 5.65 9.51
C VAL A 11 17.29 4.85 8.69
N GLU A 12 18.55 4.85 9.10
CA GLU A 12 19.56 3.96 8.53
C GLU A 12 19.32 2.54 9.03
N ILE A 13 19.45 1.55 8.15
CA ILE A 13 19.39 0.13 8.45
C ILE A 13 20.82 -0.41 8.36
N PRO A 14 21.53 -0.60 9.49
CA PRO A 14 22.93 -1.02 9.47
C PRO A 14 23.10 -2.37 8.78
N ILE A 15 23.95 -2.39 7.75
CA ILE A 15 24.33 -3.56 6.97
C ILE A 15 25.85 -3.60 6.81
N ASP A 16 26.41 -4.79 6.71
CA ASP A 16 27.86 -5.01 6.57
C ASP A 16 28.24 -5.10 5.08
N LYS A 17 28.09 -3.99 4.35
CA LYS A 17 28.34 -3.86 2.91
C LYS A 17 28.78 -2.44 2.54
N ASP A 18 29.39 -2.29 1.36
CA ASP A 18 29.86 -1.00 0.79
C ASP A 18 28.72 -0.07 0.31
N VAL A 19 27.46 -0.36 0.65
CA VAL A 19 26.27 0.44 0.31
C VAL A 19 25.54 0.83 1.59
N LYS A 20 24.76 1.92 1.55
CA LYS A 20 23.97 2.36 2.69
C LYS A 20 22.48 2.17 2.44
N LEU A 21 21.82 1.47 3.36
CA LEU A 21 20.39 1.18 3.29
C LEU A 21 19.64 2.05 4.30
N PHE A 22 18.55 2.68 3.83
CA PHE A 22 17.70 3.53 4.64
C PHE A 22 16.24 3.16 4.44
N MET A 23 15.41 3.50 5.42
CA MET A 23 13.98 3.32 5.38
C MET A 23 13.25 4.61 5.77
N LYS A 24 12.38 5.10 4.91
CA LYS A 24 11.44 6.18 5.25
C LYS A 24 10.18 5.58 5.87
N ARG A 25 9.89 5.96 7.11
CA ARG A 25 8.82 5.40 7.96
C ARG A 25 7.44 5.98 7.66
N GLU A 26 7.01 5.90 6.40
CA GLU A 26 5.69 6.41 5.98
C GLU A 26 4.54 5.74 6.74
N ASP A 27 4.74 4.55 7.32
CA ASP A 27 3.77 3.89 8.19
C ASP A 27 3.35 4.74 9.41
N LEU A 28 4.25 5.61 9.89
CA LEU A 28 4.03 6.46 11.05
C LEU A 28 3.23 7.73 10.75
N ILE A 29 2.86 7.96 9.48
CA ILE A 29 2.18 9.19 9.07
C ILE A 29 0.83 9.41 9.75
N HIS A 30 0.13 8.32 10.03
CA HIS A 30 -1.19 8.33 10.61
C HIS A 30 -1.47 6.97 11.24
N PRO A 31 -2.06 6.90 12.46
CA PRO A 31 -2.25 5.64 13.18
C PRO A 31 -3.09 4.61 12.42
N GLU A 32 -4.17 5.05 11.77
CA GLU A 32 -5.12 4.14 11.12
C GLU A 32 -4.97 4.06 9.58
N ILE A 33 -4.98 5.22 8.91
CA ILE A 33 -4.86 5.29 7.44
C ILE A 33 -3.51 4.72 6.98
N SER A 34 -2.44 5.13 7.67
CA SER A 34 -1.04 4.68 7.56
C SER A 34 -0.41 4.67 6.16
N GLY A 35 0.89 4.94 6.09
CA GLY A 35 1.70 4.63 4.92
C GLY A 35 1.32 5.37 3.65
N ASN A 36 1.52 4.71 2.52
CA ASN A 36 1.29 5.31 1.21
C ASN A 36 -0.19 5.64 0.95
N LYS A 37 -1.14 4.98 1.64
CA LYS A 37 -2.57 5.23 1.43
C LYS A 37 -2.97 6.63 1.87
N TYR A 38 -2.33 7.16 2.89
CA TYR A 38 -2.53 8.54 3.32
C TYR A 38 -2.32 9.52 2.16
N TRP A 39 -1.16 9.41 1.51
CA TRP A 39 -0.81 10.30 0.40
C TRP A 39 -1.66 10.04 -0.84
N LYS A 40 -1.92 8.78 -1.19
CA LYS A 40 -2.78 8.45 -2.33
C LYS A 40 -4.20 9.00 -2.18
N LEU A 41 -4.72 9.03 -0.96
CA LEU A 41 -6.06 9.53 -0.66
C LEU A 41 -6.10 11.05 -0.47
N PHE A 42 -4.96 11.69 -0.17
CA PHE A 42 -4.88 13.11 0.18
C PHE A 42 -5.64 14.03 -0.78
N PHE A 43 -5.30 14.02 -2.07
CA PHE A 43 -5.96 14.88 -3.05
C PHE A 43 -7.36 14.40 -3.41
N ASN A 44 -7.60 13.08 -3.46
CA ASN A 44 -8.92 12.52 -3.70
C ASN A 44 -9.94 13.05 -2.68
N ILE A 45 -9.60 12.97 -1.39
CA ILE A 45 -10.49 13.38 -0.30
C ILE A 45 -10.59 14.89 -0.20
N ASN A 46 -9.48 15.63 -0.30
CA ASN A 46 -9.53 17.09 -0.21
C ASN A 46 -10.33 17.72 -1.36
N ASN A 47 -10.16 17.24 -2.59
CA ASN A 47 -10.92 17.73 -3.73
C ASN A 47 -12.41 17.44 -3.55
N TYR A 48 -12.76 16.26 -3.04
CA TYR A 48 -14.16 15.89 -2.79
C TYR A 48 -14.80 16.70 -1.66
N LEU A 49 -14.08 16.91 -0.55
CA LEU A 49 -14.55 17.74 0.56
C LEU A 49 -14.83 19.19 0.14
N ASN A 50 -14.05 19.72 -0.81
CA ASN A 50 -14.24 21.07 -1.32
C ASN A 50 -15.54 21.25 -2.12
N LEU A 51 -16.21 20.16 -2.54
CA LEU A 51 -17.50 20.23 -3.22
C LEU A 51 -18.66 20.54 -2.26
N GLN A 52 -18.46 20.41 -0.94
CA GLN A 52 -19.46 20.74 0.09
C GLN A 52 -20.83 20.06 -0.12
N LEU A 53 -20.81 18.79 -0.54
CA LEU A 53 -22.01 18.00 -0.76
C LEU A 53 -22.81 17.80 0.54
N GLU A 54 -24.13 17.77 0.44
CA GLU A 54 -25.02 17.54 1.59
C GLU A 54 -24.91 16.10 2.12
N ASN A 55 -24.76 15.12 1.22
CA ASN A 55 -24.73 13.70 1.55
C ASN A 55 -23.49 13.00 0.94
N PRO A 56 -22.27 13.33 1.38
CA PRO A 56 -21.06 12.79 0.80
C PRO A 56 -20.97 11.26 1.02
N LEU A 57 -20.53 10.55 -0.01
CA LEU A 57 -20.36 9.10 -0.02
C LEU A 57 -19.04 8.75 -0.73
N ILE A 58 -18.22 7.92 -0.08
CA ILE A 58 -17.00 7.38 -0.69
C ILE A 58 -17.19 5.89 -0.93
N ILE A 59 -16.98 5.46 -2.17
CA ILE A 59 -17.06 4.04 -2.57
C ILE A 59 -15.67 3.57 -2.96
N THR A 60 -15.25 2.39 -2.50
CA THR A 60 -13.96 1.82 -2.91
C THR A 60 -13.99 0.30 -2.99
N PHE A 61 -12.89 -0.30 -3.47
CA PHE A 61 -12.77 -1.72 -3.78
C PHE A 61 -11.61 -2.36 -3.03
N GLY A 62 -11.80 -3.60 -2.59
CA GLY A 62 -10.72 -4.40 -2.04
C GLY A 62 -11.06 -5.87 -1.80
N GLY A 63 -10.04 -6.65 -1.50
CA GLY A 63 -10.22 -7.98 -0.90
C GLY A 63 -10.43 -7.92 0.62
N ALA A 64 -10.65 -9.08 1.23
CA ALA A 64 -10.96 -9.23 2.65
C ALA A 64 -9.95 -8.54 3.59
N PHE A 65 -8.65 -8.61 3.27
CA PHE A 65 -7.57 -8.04 4.08
C PHE A 65 -6.96 -6.76 3.45
N SER A 66 -7.78 -5.98 2.74
CA SER A 66 -7.30 -4.81 2.00
C SER A 66 -6.91 -3.66 2.93
N ASN A 67 -5.63 -3.28 2.92
CA ASN A 67 -5.15 -2.06 3.55
C ASN A 67 -5.88 -0.80 3.03
N HIS A 68 -6.38 -0.83 1.79
CA HIS A 68 -7.13 0.30 1.25
C HIS A 68 -8.54 0.41 1.82
N ILE A 69 -9.22 -0.73 2.05
CA ILE A 69 -10.53 -0.75 2.72
C ILE A 69 -10.40 -0.23 4.14
N SER A 70 -9.39 -0.71 4.88
CA SER A 70 -9.04 -0.19 6.21
C SER A 70 -8.84 1.33 6.18
N ALA A 71 -8.00 1.82 5.27
CA ALA A 71 -7.69 3.25 5.17
C ALA A 71 -8.91 4.13 4.83
N VAL A 72 -9.74 3.72 3.87
CA VAL A 72 -10.95 4.48 3.49
C VAL A 72 -12.00 4.44 4.60
N SER A 73 -12.13 3.33 5.33
CA SER A 73 -13.04 3.27 6.48
C SER A 73 -12.66 4.26 7.57
N ALA A 74 -11.37 4.36 7.91
CA ALA A 74 -10.86 5.31 8.89
C ALA A 74 -11.09 6.76 8.43
N ILE A 75 -10.92 7.06 7.13
CA ILE A 75 -11.26 8.38 6.57
C ILE A 75 -12.76 8.68 6.73
N GLY A 76 -13.62 7.71 6.41
CA GLY A 76 -15.07 7.85 6.59
C GLY A 76 -15.43 8.23 8.02
N ASN A 77 -14.90 7.51 8.99
CA ASN A 77 -15.09 7.80 10.41
C ASN A 77 -14.57 9.20 10.78
N GLN A 78 -13.30 9.48 10.47
CA GLN A 78 -12.63 10.74 10.83
C GLN A 78 -13.32 11.99 10.27
N PHE A 79 -13.86 11.92 9.06
CA PHE A 79 -14.52 13.05 8.39
C PHE A 79 -16.05 12.99 8.47
N ASN A 80 -16.61 12.00 9.19
CA ASN A 80 -18.06 11.74 9.25
C ASN A 80 -18.71 11.62 7.85
N ILE A 81 -18.04 10.90 6.94
CA ILE A 81 -18.49 10.63 5.57
C ILE A 81 -18.93 9.17 5.47
N LYS A 82 -20.08 8.92 4.84
CA LYS A 82 -20.54 7.56 4.58
C LYS A 82 -19.54 6.85 3.66
N THR A 83 -19.21 5.60 3.97
CA THR A 83 -18.31 4.79 3.14
C THR A 83 -18.96 3.48 2.73
N LEU A 84 -18.65 3.02 1.51
CA LEU A 84 -19.06 1.74 0.96
C LEU A 84 -17.84 0.98 0.42
N GLY A 85 -17.51 -0.15 1.04
CA GLY A 85 -16.51 -1.08 0.57
C GLY A 85 -17.12 -2.17 -0.29
N ILE A 86 -16.72 -2.23 -1.56
CA ILE A 86 -17.02 -3.32 -2.49
C ILE A 86 -15.98 -4.42 -2.28
N ILE A 87 -16.41 -5.52 -1.65
CA ILE A 87 -15.52 -6.60 -1.20
C ILE A 87 -15.57 -7.76 -2.18
N ARG A 88 -14.40 -8.13 -2.71
CA ARG A 88 -14.25 -9.29 -3.59
C ARG A 88 -14.48 -10.60 -2.84
N GLY A 89 -15.47 -11.39 -3.27
CA GLY A 89 -15.77 -12.74 -2.81
C GLY A 89 -17.03 -12.78 -1.95
N GLU A 90 -18.14 -13.25 -2.51
CA GLU A 90 -19.43 -13.46 -1.82
C GLU A 90 -19.33 -14.51 -0.71
N GLU A 91 -18.38 -15.45 -0.81
CA GLU A 91 -18.15 -16.47 0.20
C GLU A 91 -17.76 -15.89 1.58
N ILE A 92 -17.31 -14.63 1.61
CA ILE A 92 -16.89 -13.92 2.82
C ILE A 92 -18.09 -13.29 3.54
N GLU A 93 -19.21 -13.04 2.86
CA GLU A 93 -20.36 -12.32 3.43
C GLU A 93 -20.87 -12.95 4.73
N LYS A 94 -20.85 -14.27 4.83
CA LYS A 94 -21.30 -14.98 6.05
C LYS A 94 -20.25 -15.02 7.17
N LYS A 95 -18.99 -14.68 6.87
CA LYS A 95 -17.83 -14.86 7.75
C LYS A 95 -16.99 -13.59 7.93
N TRP A 96 -17.47 -12.42 7.51
CA TRP A 96 -16.69 -11.19 7.59
C TRP A 96 -16.29 -10.82 9.03
N ARG A 97 -17.05 -11.28 10.03
CA ARG A 97 -16.74 -11.10 11.46
C ARG A 97 -15.49 -11.85 11.92
N ASP A 98 -15.04 -12.84 11.16
CA ASP A 98 -13.77 -13.55 11.41
C ASP A 98 -12.57 -12.83 10.76
N ASN A 99 -12.80 -11.72 10.08
CA ASN A 99 -11.79 -10.95 9.38
C ASN A 99 -11.55 -9.60 10.09
N PRO A 100 -10.40 -9.41 10.77
CA PRO A 100 -10.11 -8.19 11.51
C PRO A 100 -10.21 -6.91 10.68
N THR A 101 -9.75 -6.93 9.42
CA THR A 101 -9.82 -5.76 8.53
C THR A 101 -11.26 -5.37 8.22
N LEU A 102 -12.16 -6.34 7.97
CA LEU A 102 -13.57 -6.05 7.71
C LEU A 102 -14.34 -5.68 8.97
N VAL A 103 -13.95 -6.24 10.13
CA VAL A 103 -14.46 -5.82 11.44
C VAL A 103 -14.12 -4.36 11.71
N PHE A 104 -12.84 -4.01 11.61
CA PHE A 104 -12.37 -2.63 11.75
C PHE A 104 -13.10 -1.67 10.80
N ALA A 105 -13.28 -2.08 9.53
CA ALA A 105 -14.02 -1.26 8.57
C ALA A 105 -15.48 -1.03 9.02
N LYS A 106 -16.15 -2.07 9.53
CA LYS A 106 -17.52 -1.97 10.05
C LYS A 106 -17.62 -1.13 11.32
N GLU A 107 -16.66 -1.23 12.22
CA GLU A 107 -16.57 -0.41 13.43
C GLU A 107 -16.39 1.08 13.11
N ASN A 108 -15.66 1.38 12.02
CA ASN A 108 -15.57 2.73 11.43
C ASN A 108 -16.83 3.18 10.68
N GLY A 109 -17.92 2.40 10.70
CA GLY A 109 -19.18 2.74 10.05
C GLY A 109 -19.25 2.45 8.55
N MET A 110 -18.27 1.71 7.98
CA MET A 110 -18.29 1.36 6.57
C MET A 110 -19.39 0.34 6.25
N ASN A 111 -20.17 0.62 5.21
CA ASN A 111 -21.05 -0.36 4.58
C ASN A 111 -20.22 -1.32 3.72
N LEU A 112 -20.56 -2.61 3.75
CA LEU A 112 -19.84 -3.63 2.98
C LEU A 112 -20.82 -4.26 1.99
N LYS A 113 -20.46 -4.28 0.71
CA LYS A 113 -21.17 -4.99 -0.34
C LYS A 113 -20.24 -6.05 -0.91
N PHE A 114 -20.58 -7.32 -0.73
CA PHE A 114 -19.81 -8.43 -1.26
C PHE A 114 -20.25 -8.70 -2.70
N VAL A 115 -19.29 -8.92 -3.59
CA VAL A 115 -19.53 -9.22 -5.00
C VAL A 115 -18.78 -10.47 -5.41
N SER A 116 -19.28 -11.18 -6.42
CA SER A 116 -18.59 -12.33 -6.97
C SER A 116 -17.21 -11.93 -7.51
N ARG A 117 -16.30 -12.92 -7.61
CA ARG A 117 -14.97 -12.68 -8.20
C ARG A 117 -15.07 -12.30 -9.68
N GLU A 118 -16.12 -12.76 -10.37
CA GLU A 118 -16.36 -12.45 -11.78
C GLU A 118 -16.82 -11.00 -11.97
N GLU A 119 -17.77 -10.52 -11.18
CA GLU A 119 -18.17 -9.11 -11.17
C GLU A 119 -16.96 -8.23 -10.82
N TYR A 120 -16.17 -8.62 -9.82
CA TYR A 120 -14.97 -7.90 -9.43
C TYR A 120 -13.85 -7.95 -10.49
N ARG A 121 -13.89 -8.83 -11.50
CA ARG A 121 -12.96 -8.73 -12.65
C ARG A 121 -13.37 -7.62 -13.61
N HIS A 122 -14.65 -7.29 -13.68
CA HIS A 122 -15.22 -6.25 -14.55
C HIS A 122 -15.44 -4.93 -13.79
N LYS A 123 -14.43 -4.49 -13.03
CA LYS A 123 -14.55 -3.32 -12.13
C LYS A 123 -14.89 -2.03 -12.84
N GLU A 124 -14.49 -1.87 -14.10
CA GLU A 124 -14.79 -0.69 -14.91
C GLU A 124 -16.31 -0.55 -15.08
N LYS A 125 -16.97 -1.61 -15.56
CA LYS A 125 -18.44 -1.67 -15.66
C LYS A 125 -19.13 -1.51 -14.31
N LEU A 126 -18.58 -2.13 -13.26
CA LEU A 126 -19.11 -1.99 -11.91
C LEU A 126 -18.99 -0.54 -11.40
N THR A 127 -17.90 0.14 -11.74
CA THR A 127 -17.67 1.56 -11.40
C THR A 127 -18.66 2.45 -12.14
N GLU A 128 -18.89 2.20 -13.44
CA GLU A 128 -19.90 2.92 -14.24
C GLU A 128 -21.30 2.77 -13.64
N PHE A 129 -21.69 1.55 -13.29
CA PHE A 129 -22.98 1.28 -12.63
C PHE A 129 -23.10 2.01 -11.29
N LEU A 130 -22.07 1.94 -10.44
CA LEU A 130 -22.07 2.62 -9.14
C LEU A 130 -22.09 4.15 -9.29
N GLN A 131 -21.46 4.70 -10.32
CA GLN A 131 -21.50 6.15 -10.58
C GLN A 131 -22.89 6.60 -11.05
N GLN A 132 -23.62 5.76 -11.78
CA GLN A 132 -25.02 6.03 -12.15
C GLN A 132 -25.96 5.92 -10.94
N GLU A 133 -25.76 4.92 -10.08
CA GLU A 133 -26.55 4.72 -8.86
C GLU A 133 -26.28 5.82 -7.82
N PHE A 134 -25.03 6.29 -7.72
CA PHE A 134 -24.60 7.34 -6.80
C PHE A 134 -23.86 8.47 -7.53
N PRO A 135 -24.58 9.38 -8.22
CA PRO A 135 -23.98 10.40 -9.08
C PRO A 135 -22.99 11.33 -8.39
N GLU A 136 -23.18 11.60 -7.10
CA GLU A 136 -22.33 12.49 -6.31
C GLU A 136 -21.26 11.75 -5.48
N ALA A 137 -21.20 10.41 -5.57
CA ALA A 137 -20.23 9.64 -4.81
C ALA A 137 -18.80 9.80 -5.36
N LEU A 138 -17.82 9.84 -4.46
CA LEU A 138 -16.42 9.68 -4.81
C LEU A 138 -16.11 8.19 -4.93
N ILE A 139 -15.96 7.70 -6.15
CA ILE A 139 -15.52 6.32 -6.39
C ILE A 139 -14.00 6.27 -6.52
N ILE A 140 -13.34 5.60 -5.57
CA ILE A 140 -11.89 5.44 -5.52
C ILE A 140 -11.52 4.00 -5.94
N PRO A 141 -10.71 3.82 -7.00
CA PRO A 141 -10.37 2.49 -7.50
C PRO A 141 -9.53 1.68 -6.51
N GLU A 142 -9.43 0.37 -6.74
CA GLU A 142 -8.68 -0.54 -5.85
C GLU A 142 -7.27 -0.03 -5.54
N GLY A 143 -6.92 -0.08 -4.26
CA GLY A 143 -5.64 0.41 -3.76
C GLY A 143 -5.46 1.94 -3.82
N GLY A 144 -6.45 2.68 -4.32
CA GLY A 144 -6.44 4.13 -4.46
C GLY A 144 -5.62 4.65 -5.64
N THR A 145 -5.41 3.86 -6.69
CA THR A 145 -4.55 4.28 -7.81
C THR A 145 -5.33 5.09 -8.84
N ASN A 146 -5.03 6.39 -8.93
CA ASN A 146 -5.47 7.30 -9.97
C ASN A 146 -4.50 8.50 -10.06
N GLU A 147 -4.80 9.49 -10.90
CA GLU A 147 -3.96 10.68 -11.09
C GLU A 147 -3.77 11.49 -9.80
N ASN A 148 -4.84 11.69 -9.01
CA ASN A 148 -4.77 12.34 -7.70
C ASN A 148 -3.82 11.61 -6.75
N ALA A 149 -3.79 10.28 -6.82
CA ALA A 149 -2.90 9.48 -6.01
C ALA A 149 -1.44 9.65 -6.42
N VAL A 150 -1.15 9.69 -7.72
CA VAL A 150 0.19 10.00 -8.25
C VAL A 150 0.66 11.34 -7.72
N GLN A 151 -0.17 12.38 -7.81
CA GLN A 151 0.14 13.71 -7.23
C GLN A 151 0.41 13.64 -5.73
N GLY A 152 -0.38 12.86 -5.00
CA GLY A 152 -0.21 12.66 -3.56
C GLY A 152 1.14 12.07 -3.18
N ILE A 153 1.63 11.10 -3.95
CA ILE A 153 2.92 10.44 -3.71
C ILE A 153 4.09 11.42 -3.79
N LYS A 154 3.96 12.55 -4.50
CA LYS A 154 4.96 13.63 -4.48
C LYS A 154 5.33 14.04 -3.05
N MET A 155 4.38 14.01 -2.11
CA MET A 155 4.59 14.38 -0.72
C MET A 155 5.52 13.42 0.04
N MET A 156 5.74 12.21 -0.49
CA MET A 156 6.75 11.28 0.02
C MET A 156 8.18 11.67 -0.38
N LEU A 157 8.35 12.61 -1.32
CA LEU A 157 9.64 13.09 -1.79
C LEU A 157 9.85 14.53 -1.30
N ASN A 158 10.96 14.78 -0.61
CA ASN A 158 11.30 16.08 -0.04
C ASN A 158 12.82 16.31 -0.10
N ASN A 159 13.31 17.40 0.49
CA ASN A 159 14.75 17.70 0.47
C ASN A 159 15.61 16.59 1.09
N ASP A 160 15.08 15.85 2.06
CA ASP A 160 15.79 14.74 2.70
C ASP A 160 15.80 13.46 1.85
N THR A 161 15.13 13.43 0.68
CA THR A 161 15.11 12.25 -0.21
C THR A 161 15.92 12.45 -1.49
N LYS A 162 16.54 13.62 -1.70
CA LYS A 162 17.17 13.99 -2.98
C LYS A 162 18.54 13.35 -3.22
N ASP A 163 19.26 13.02 -2.15
CA ASP A 163 20.63 12.51 -2.17
C ASP A 163 20.71 10.96 -2.22
N PHE A 164 19.58 10.30 -2.49
CA PHE A 164 19.49 8.85 -2.65
C PHE A 164 19.58 8.45 -4.11
N ASP A 165 20.31 7.38 -4.40
CA ASP A 165 20.46 6.84 -5.76
C ASP A 165 19.26 5.97 -6.16
N TYR A 166 18.72 5.22 -5.19
CA TYR A 166 17.64 4.26 -5.41
C TYR A 166 16.44 4.51 -4.51
N LEU A 167 15.25 4.53 -5.10
CA LEU A 167 13.96 4.66 -4.42
C LEU A 167 13.17 3.37 -4.56
N CYS A 168 12.97 2.65 -3.45
CA CYS A 168 12.44 1.29 -3.44
C CYS A 168 11.06 1.20 -2.79
N THR A 169 10.09 0.58 -3.46
CA THR A 169 8.74 0.40 -2.92
C THR A 169 8.10 -0.92 -3.37
N ALA A 170 7.23 -1.49 -2.52
CA ALA A 170 6.43 -2.67 -2.87
C ALA A 170 5.29 -2.28 -3.83
N VAL A 171 4.94 -3.18 -4.75
CA VAL A 171 3.98 -2.91 -5.83
C VAL A 171 2.84 -3.91 -5.84
N GLY A 172 1.64 -3.41 -5.53
CA GLY A 172 0.37 -4.06 -5.84
C GLY A 172 -0.28 -3.43 -7.07
N THR A 173 -0.87 -2.24 -6.92
CA THR A 173 -1.63 -1.56 -7.98
C THR A 173 -0.86 -0.46 -8.73
N GLY A 174 0.47 -0.39 -8.60
CA GLY A 174 1.33 0.50 -9.40
C GLY A 174 1.38 1.99 -9.02
N GLY A 175 0.33 2.56 -8.41
CA GLY A 175 0.23 4.01 -8.20
C GLY A 175 1.36 4.66 -7.39
N THR A 176 1.95 3.96 -6.43
CA THR A 176 3.11 4.48 -5.68
C THR A 176 4.37 4.54 -6.55
N VAL A 177 4.64 3.50 -7.36
CA VAL A 177 5.77 3.52 -8.30
C VAL A 177 5.57 4.62 -9.34
N ALA A 178 4.36 4.78 -9.89
CA ALA A 178 4.06 5.84 -10.85
C ALA A 178 4.36 7.23 -10.26
N GLY A 179 3.92 7.49 -9.03
CA GLY A 179 4.22 8.75 -8.33
C GLY A 179 5.71 8.96 -8.05
N LEU A 180 6.41 7.95 -7.54
CA LEU A 180 7.86 8.04 -7.33
C LEU A 180 8.59 8.29 -8.65
N SER A 181 8.24 7.55 -9.70
CA SER A 181 8.81 7.71 -11.04
C SER A 181 8.60 9.11 -11.58
N GLN A 182 7.38 9.65 -11.44
CA GLN A 182 7.01 10.98 -11.92
C GLN A 182 7.82 12.10 -11.25
N PHE A 183 8.07 11.98 -9.94
CA PHE A 183 8.55 13.08 -9.10
C PHE A 183 9.95 12.92 -8.52
N CYS A 184 10.63 11.79 -8.74
CA CYS A 184 12.02 11.65 -8.33
C CYS A 184 12.95 12.57 -9.15
N GLU A 185 14.11 12.86 -8.57
CA GLU A 185 15.17 13.60 -9.27
C GLU A 185 15.73 12.75 -10.42
N ASP A 186 16.32 13.40 -11.43
CA ASP A 186 16.80 12.72 -12.65
C ASP A 186 17.98 11.77 -12.37
N SER A 187 18.71 11.99 -11.26
CA SER A 187 19.77 11.11 -10.80
C SER A 187 19.26 9.82 -10.13
N GLN A 188 17.98 9.76 -9.74
CA GLN A 188 17.43 8.66 -8.96
C GLN A 188 16.82 7.59 -9.85
N LYS A 189 16.93 6.34 -9.42
CA LYS A 189 16.28 5.18 -10.03
C LYS A 189 15.19 4.64 -9.13
N VAL A 190 14.00 4.39 -9.69
CA VAL A 190 12.89 3.79 -8.93
C VAL A 190 12.88 2.28 -9.13
N ILE A 191 12.84 1.51 -8.05
CA ILE A 191 12.69 0.05 -8.08
C ILE A 191 11.37 -0.35 -7.42
N GLY A 192 10.48 -0.92 -8.22
CA GLY A 192 9.23 -1.51 -7.76
C GLY A 192 9.35 -3.01 -7.54
N PHE A 193 9.10 -3.47 -6.33
CA PHE A 193 9.08 -4.89 -5.95
C PHE A 193 7.67 -5.45 -6.09
N LYS A 194 7.39 -6.15 -7.18
CA LYS A 194 6.08 -6.74 -7.47
C LYS A 194 5.75 -7.82 -6.45
N VAL A 195 4.65 -7.65 -5.74
CA VAL A 195 4.10 -8.69 -4.85
C VAL A 195 2.88 -9.40 -5.47
N VAL A 196 2.49 -8.96 -6.67
CA VAL A 196 1.41 -9.51 -7.49
C VAL A 196 1.92 -10.08 -8.80
N GLU A 197 1.29 -11.15 -9.26
CA GLU A 197 1.45 -11.67 -10.62
C GLU A 197 0.39 -11.01 -11.52
N ASP A 198 0.72 -9.83 -12.04
CA ASP A 198 -0.13 -9.09 -12.95
C ASP A 198 0.71 -8.61 -14.15
N SER A 199 0.46 -9.22 -15.32
CA SER A 199 1.15 -8.89 -16.56
C SER A 199 0.81 -7.49 -17.08
N SER A 200 -0.33 -6.93 -16.67
CA SER A 200 -0.77 -5.58 -17.06
C SER A 200 -0.16 -4.47 -16.21
N LEU A 201 0.54 -4.82 -15.11
CA LEU A 201 1.03 -3.86 -14.12
C LEU A 201 1.96 -2.79 -14.72
N TYR A 202 2.87 -3.18 -15.60
CA TYR A 202 3.82 -2.24 -16.23
C TYR A 202 3.08 -1.21 -17.08
N GLU A 203 2.18 -1.66 -17.95
CA GLU A 203 1.36 -0.78 -18.79
C GLU A 203 0.42 0.11 -17.96
N ASN A 204 -0.14 -0.42 -16.87
CA ASN A 204 -0.96 0.37 -15.96
C ASN A 204 -0.17 1.48 -15.25
N ILE A 205 1.11 1.27 -14.96
CA ILE A 205 2.00 2.32 -14.43
C ILE A 205 2.26 3.37 -15.52
N LEU A 206 2.51 2.97 -16.77
CA LEU A 206 2.75 3.90 -17.88
C LEU A 206 1.53 4.76 -18.25
N LYS A 207 0.32 4.31 -17.94
CA LYS A 207 -0.89 5.16 -18.04
C LYS A 207 -0.90 6.31 -17.02
N LEU A 208 -0.11 6.21 -15.96
CA LEU A 208 -0.11 7.13 -14.82
C LEU A 208 1.13 8.05 -14.76
N THR A 209 2.17 7.73 -15.52
CA THR A 209 3.38 8.55 -15.65
C THR A 209 3.97 8.41 -17.05
N SER A 210 4.48 9.52 -17.59
CA SER A 210 5.22 9.51 -18.85
C SER A 210 6.69 9.09 -18.69
N LYS A 211 7.20 9.01 -17.46
CA LYS A 211 8.59 8.66 -17.19
C LYS A 211 8.79 7.14 -17.24
N ARG A 212 9.94 6.72 -17.78
CA ARG A 212 10.37 5.31 -17.90
C ARG A 212 11.62 5.02 -17.05
N ASN A 213 11.81 5.75 -15.97
CA ASN A 213 12.95 5.66 -15.05
C ASN A 213 12.70 4.69 -13.87
N PHE A 214 11.80 3.73 -14.03
CA PHE A 214 11.51 2.71 -13.04
C PHE A 214 11.79 1.31 -13.57
N TYR A 215 12.21 0.42 -12.67
CA TYR A 215 12.39 -1.00 -12.91
C TYR A 215 11.46 -1.80 -12.01
N LEU A 216 10.83 -2.86 -12.55
CA LEU A 216 10.01 -3.77 -11.78
C LEU A 216 10.73 -5.11 -11.60
N THR A 217 10.94 -5.50 -10.36
CA THR A 217 11.52 -6.80 -10.00
C THR A 217 10.51 -7.65 -9.24
N ASP A 218 10.73 -8.96 -9.19
CA ASP A 218 9.85 -9.89 -8.49
C ASP A 218 10.14 -9.93 -6.99
N ALA A 219 9.10 -9.91 -6.18
CA ALA A 219 9.12 -10.18 -4.74
C ALA A 219 7.86 -10.96 -4.33
N THR A 220 7.35 -11.83 -5.22
CA THR A 220 6.09 -12.53 -4.97
C THR A 220 6.21 -13.58 -3.89
N LEU A 221 7.39 -14.22 -3.74
CA LEU A 221 7.68 -15.24 -2.72
C LEU A 221 6.58 -16.29 -2.62
N GLY A 222 6.27 -16.95 -3.76
CA GLY A 222 5.24 -17.96 -3.87
C GLY A 222 3.83 -17.44 -4.20
N GLY A 223 3.68 -16.15 -4.47
CA GLY A 223 2.48 -15.52 -5.02
C GLY A 223 1.82 -14.49 -4.10
N TYR A 224 0.85 -13.74 -4.63
CA TYR A 224 0.15 -12.70 -3.89
C TYR A 224 -0.69 -13.27 -2.74
N GLY A 225 -0.60 -12.64 -1.56
CA GLY A 225 -1.30 -13.10 -0.35
C GLY A 225 -0.70 -14.36 0.30
N LYS A 226 0.34 -14.98 -0.30
CA LYS A 226 1.02 -16.13 0.28
C LYS A 226 2.05 -15.68 1.31
N ILE A 227 1.99 -16.33 2.48
CA ILE A 227 2.88 -16.11 3.61
C ILE A 227 3.68 -17.39 3.81
N ILE A 228 4.99 -17.33 3.58
CA ILE A 228 5.92 -18.46 3.71
C ILE A 228 6.78 -18.30 4.98
N ASP A 229 7.24 -19.41 5.57
CA ASP A 229 7.98 -19.37 6.85
C ASP A 229 9.28 -18.59 6.77
N GLU A 230 9.94 -18.60 5.62
CA GLU A 230 11.14 -17.81 5.40
C GLU A 230 10.88 -16.31 5.52
N ASN A 231 9.75 -15.85 4.95
CA ASN A 231 9.35 -14.46 5.04
C ASN A 231 8.99 -14.06 6.47
N ILE A 232 8.33 -14.93 7.24
CA ILE A 232 8.04 -14.70 8.66
C ILE A 232 9.34 -14.60 9.47
N ARG A 233 10.29 -15.52 9.27
CA ARG A 233 11.60 -15.48 9.93
C ARG A 233 12.34 -14.18 9.62
N PHE A 234 12.35 -13.76 8.35
CA PHE A 234 12.95 -12.50 7.95
C PHE A 234 12.31 -11.32 8.68
N ILE A 235 10.98 -11.21 8.65
CA ILE A 235 10.22 -10.11 9.28
C ILE A 235 10.49 -10.05 10.78
N ASN A 236 10.41 -11.19 11.48
CA ASN A 236 10.64 -11.24 12.93
C ASN A 236 12.09 -10.87 13.28
N ASN A 237 13.07 -11.39 12.54
CA ASN A 237 14.48 -11.03 12.74
C ASN A 237 14.73 -9.54 12.44
N PHE A 238 14.10 -9.00 11.40
CA PHE A 238 14.19 -7.59 11.06
C PHE A 238 13.66 -6.72 12.19
N LYS A 239 12.49 -7.06 12.75
CA LYS A 239 11.93 -6.35 13.90
C LYS A 239 12.82 -6.44 15.13
N LEU A 240 13.33 -7.63 15.47
CA LEU A 240 14.22 -7.81 16.62
C LEU A 240 15.52 -7.03 16.50
N LYS A 241 16.07 -6.93 15.28
CA LYS A 241 17.35 -6.26 15.03
C LYS A 241 17.23 -4.74 14.92
N PHE A 242 16.16 -4.25 14.31
CA PHE A 242 16.03 -2.83 13.93
C PHE A 242 14.85 -2.12 14.61
N GLU A 243 14.05 -2.82 15.42
CA GLU A 243 12.86 -2.29 16.10
C GLU A 243 11.81 -1.71 15.15
N ILE A 244 11.79 -2.22 13.92
CA ILE A 244 10.86 -1.81 12.86
C ILE A 244 10.00 -3.03 12.48
N PRO A 245 8.69 -3.01 12.77
CA PRO A 245 7.81 -4.10 12.34
C PRO A 245 7.64 -4.06 10.83
N LEU A 246 7.51 -5.22 10.18
CA LEU A 246 7.15 -5.35 8.77
C LEU A 246 5.93 -6.28 8.66
N GLU A 247 5.18 -6.17 7.56
CA GLU A 247 4.05 -7.06 7.26
C GLU A 247 4.38 -8.00 6.08
N PRO A 248 3.71 -9.18 5.97
CA PRO A 248 4.16 -10.26 5.09
C PRO A 248 3.70 -10.16 3.64
N ILE A 249 2.90 -9.15 3.27
CA ILE A 249 2.27 -9.07 1.95
C ILE A 249 3.00 -8.09 1.02
N TYR A 250 3.49 -6.95 1.53
CA TYR A 250 4.12 -5.88 0.75
C TYR A 250 5.55 -5.56 1.24
N THR A 251 5.69 -4.73 2.28
CA THR A 251 6.96 -4.15 2.74
C THR A 251 7.91 -5.24 3.21
N GLY A 252 7.42 -6.30 3.86
CA GLY A 252 8.25 -7.43 4.28
C GLY A 252 8.86 -8.18 3.10
N LYS A 253 8.08 -8.43 2.03
CA LYS A 253 8.59 -9.10 0.83
C LYS A 253 9.60 -8.25 0.07
N MET A 254 9.31 -6.95 -0.07
CA MET A 254 10.25 -5.99 -0.66
C MET A 254 11.57 -5.97 0.12
N MET A 255 11.51 -5.84 1.44
CA MET A 255 12.72 -5.78 2.26
C MET A 255 13.52 -7.08 2.20
N GLN A 256 12.87 -8.23 2.17
CA GLN A 256 13.56 -9.51 1.98
C GLN A 256 14.33 -9.54 0.65
N GLN A 257 13.68 -9.13 -0.44
CA GLN A 257 14.32 -9.09 -1.75
C GLN A 257 15.43 -8.03 -1.85
N ILE A 258 15.29 -6.88 -1.18
CA ILE A 258 16.36 -5.88 -1.08
C ILE A 258 17.62 -6.48 -0.45
N PHE A 259 17.48 -7.24 0.63
CA PHE A 259 18.62 -7.90 1.28
C PHE A 259 19.27 -8.95 0.37
N VAL A 260 18.48 -9.70 -0.42
CA VAL A 260 19.01 -10.60 -1.46
C VAL A 260 19.83 -9.82 -2.48
N MET A 261 19.27 -8.76 -3.07
CA MET A 261 19.98 -7.95 -4.08
C MET A 261 21.26 -7.30 -3.53
N ILE A 262 21.26 -6.85 -2.28
CA ILE A 262 22.45 -6.33 -1.60
C ILE A 262 23.49 -7.45 -1.41
N SER A 263 23.06 -8.67 -1.07
CA SER A 263 23.98 -9.80 -0.90
C SER A 263 24.64 -10.22 -2.21
N GLU A 264 23.94 -10.06 -3.33
CA GLU A 264 24.37 -10.35 -4.71
C GLU A 264 25.15 -9.18 -5.35
N ASP A 265 25.49 -8.14 -4.56
CA ASP A 265 26.22 -6.95 -5.02
C ASP A 265 25.58 -6.24 -6.23
N TYR A 266 24.24 -6.28 -6.32
CA TYR A 266 23.47 -5.64 -7.39
C TYR A 266 23.66 -4.12 -7.42
N PHE A 267 23.74 -3.50 -6.24
CA PHE A 267 23.87 -2.05 -6.10
C PHE A 267 25.36 -1.64 -6.20
N PRO A 268 25.69 -0.59 -6.97
CA PRO A 268 27.06 -0.07 -7.02
C PRO A 268 27.59 0.31 -5.65
N LYS A 269 28.91 0.16 -5.45
CA LYS A 269 29.58 0.59 -4.22
C LYS A 269 29.34 2.08 -3.96
N GLY A 270 29.09 2.42 -2.70
CA GLY A 270 28.78 3.78 -2.25
C GLY A 270 27.32 4.20 -2.43
N SER A 271 26.48 3.37 -3.07
CA SER A 271 25.07 3.73 -3.30
C SER A 271 24.28 3.90 -2.00
N ARG A 272 23.37 4.88 -2.03
CA ARG A 272 22.38 5.17 -0.99
C ARG A 272 21.00 4.70 -1.45
N ILE A 273 20.43 3.73 -0.74
CA ILE A 273 19.18 3.07 -1.08
C ILE A 273 18.11 3.52 -0.08
N LEU A 274 17.01 4.10 -0.55
CA LEU A 274 15.85 4.48 0.26
C LEU A 274 14.68 3.55 0.02
N CYS A 275 14.30 2.77 1.03
CA CYS A 275 13.10 1.96 1.03
C CYS A 275 11.93 2.72 1.69
N PHE A 276 10.75 2.71 1.07
CA PHE A 276 9.55 3.30 1.68
C PHE A 276 8.79 2.23 2.47
N HIS A 277 8.67 2.42 3.78
CA HIS A 277 7.80 1.59 4.61
C HIS A 277 6.34 2.00 4.40
N THR A 278 5.67 1.38 3.43
CA THR A 278 4.34 1.84 2.97
C THR A 278 3.15 1.50 3.89
N GLY A 279 3.41 1.08 5.13
CA GLY A 279 2.38 0.74 6.12
C GLY A 279 1.86 -0.68 5.93
N GLY A 280 0.59 -0.88 6.25
CA GLY A 280 -0.10 -2.17 6.10
C GLY A 280 -0.01 -3.10 7.31
N LEU A 281 0.56 -2.63 8.43
CA LEU A 281 0.76 -3.41 9.65
C LEU A 281 -0.55 -3.97 10.24
N GLN A 282 -1.70 -3.33 9.97
CA GLN A 282 -3.02 -3.86 10.36
C GLN A 282 -3.28 -5.27 9.80
N GLY A 283 -2.66 -5.62 8.67
CA GLY A 283 -2.78 -6.94 8.07
C GLY A 283 -2.10 -8.06 8.87
N ILE A 284 -1.26 -7.73 9.86
CA ILE A 284 -0.56 -8.71 10.69
C ILE A 284 -1.53 -9.54 11.52
N GLU A 285 -2.60 -8.94 12.05
CA GLU A 285 -3.59 -9.67 12.86
C GLU A 285 -4.25 -10.79 12.03
N GLY A 286 -4.75 -10.44 10.85
CA GLY A 286 -5.32 -11.41 9.91
C GLY A 286 -4.32 -12.49 9.47
N ALA A 287 -3.05 -12.11 9.27
CA ALA A 287 -1.99 -13.07 8.99
C ALA A 287 -1.75 -14.03 10.17
N ASN A 288 -1.68 -13.52 11.40
CA ASN A 288 -1.44 -14.33 12.59
C ASN A 288 -2.59 -15.31 12.86
N LEU A 289 -3.85 -14.91 12.63
CA LEU A 289 -5.00 -15.83 12.70
C LEU A 289 -4.88 -17.00 11.72
N LEU A 290 -4.34 -16.76 10.52
CA LEU A 290 -4.06 -17.82 9.55
C LEU A 290 -2.91 -18.72 10.00
N LEU A 291 -1.83 -18.14 10.51
CA LEU A 291 -0.63 -18.86 10.94
C LEU A 291 -0.89 -19.74 12.16
N GLU A 292 -1.67 -19.24 13.12
CA GLU A 292 -2.09 -19.98 14.31
C GLU A 292 -2.90 -21.23 13.92
N LYS A 293 -3.88 -21.08 13.01
CA LYS A 293 -4.66 -22.21 12.45
C LYS A 293 -3.77 -23.25 11.76
N GLN A 294 -2.64 -22.83 11.23
CA GLN A 294 -1.65 -23.69 10.57
C GLN A 294 -0.56 -24.21 11.52
N LYS A 295 -0.60 -23.85 12.82
CA LYS A 295 0.43 -24.16 13.82
C LYS A 295 1.84 -23.69 13.41
N ARG A 296 1.91 -22.51 12.79
CA ARG A 296 3.17 -21.88 12.33
C ARG A 296 3.59 -20.76 13.29
N ASN A 297 4.85 -20.32 13.16
CA ASN A 297 5.34 -19.18 13.91
C ASN A 297 4.55 -17.91 13.58
N LEU A 298 4.22 -17.13 14.60
CA LEU A 298 3.52 -15.86 14.44
C LEU A 298 4.49 -14.73 14.10
N ILE A 299 3.96 -13.68 13.49
CA ILE A 299 4.65 -12.42 13.26
C ILE A 299 4.57 -11.61 14.55
N ILE A 300 5.73 -11.24 15.10
CA ILE A 300 5.83 -10.57 16.41
C ILE A 300 5.77 -9.07 16.34
#